data_AF-A0AAD9XGZ4-F1
#
_entry.id   AF-A0AAD9XGZ4-F1
#
_cell.length_a   1.000
_cell.length_b   1.000
_cell.length_c   1.000
_cell.angle_alpha   90.00
_cell.angle_beta   90.00
_cell.angle_gamma   90.00
#
_symmetry.space_group_name_H-M   'P 1'
#
loop_
_entity.id
_entity.type
_entity.pdbx_description
1 polymer ?
#
loop_
_entity_poly.entity_id
_entity_poly.type
_entity_poly.pdbx_seq_one_letter_code
_entity_poly.pdbx_strand_id
1 'polypeptide(L)'
;MPSLEILKSISGIKFSCSLPEEYEGFGSGVAFDHSSALVALRTYNYRVQFYSLFDDHGISEVQVFERNHQPGDDVTVVVTLVALSQDGSMMSTVEVRLAEEGIGGLVCLKFWASESQNKKFTLSTIIYEPHRDARISAVAFHPTRPVSVSSSYGGDFKAILNDLNISC
;
A
#
# COMPACT_ATOMS: atom_id res chain seq x y z
N MET A 1 1.90 -7.95 34.94
CA MET A 1 2.35 -8.12 33.53
C MET A 1 1.14 -7.91 32.64
N PRO A 2 1.25 -7.19 31.51
CA PRO A 2 0.14 -7.11 30.56
C PRO A 2 -0.14 -8.51 29.99
N SER A 3 -1.39 -8.95 30.01
CA SER A 3 -1.85 -10.18 29.37
C SER A 3 -2.37 -9.87 27.96
N LEU A 4 -1.93 -10.62 26.96
CA LEU A 4 -2.44 -10.54 25.59
C LEU A 4 -3.49 -11.65 25.40
N GLU A 5 -4.67 -11.28 24.89
CA GLU A 5 -5.77 -12.21 24.62
C GLU A 5 -6.31 -11.98 23.21
N ILE A 6 -6.62 -13.06 22.49
CA ILE A 6 -7.28 -12.97 21.19
C ILE A 6 -8.78 -12.81 21.46
N LEU A 7 -9.30 -11.60 21.26
CA LEU A 7 -10.70 -11.27 21.53
C LEU A 7 -11.66 -11.74 20.42
N LYS A 8 -11.21 -11.71 19.15
CA LYS A 8 -12.06 -12.01 18.00
C LYS A 8 -11.23 -12.50 16.82
N SER A 9 -11.77 -13.45 16.06
CA SER A 9 -11.27 -13.86 14.75
C SER A 9 -12.27 -13.41 13.69
N ILE A 10 -11.78 -12.67 12.69
CA ILE A 10 -12.60 -12.15 11.58
C ILE A 10 -12.28 -12.97 10.33
N SER A 11 -13.32 -13.47 9.67
CA SER A 11 -13.24 -14.30 8.46
C SER A 11 -13.96 -13.60 7.31
N GLY A 12 -13.55 -13.85 6.05
CA GLY A 12 -14.20 -13.26 4.86
C GLY A 12 -13.46 -12.06 4.24
N ILE A 13 -12.23 -11.79 4.68
CA ILE A 13 -11.31 -10.92 3.96
C ILE A 13 -11.07 -11.53 2.57
N LYS A 14 -11.14 -10.71 1.51
CA LYS A 14 -10.85 -11.18 0.16
C LYS A 14 -9.41 -11.70 0.11
N PHE A 15 -9.22 -12.93 -0.38
CA PHE A 15 -7.91 -13.57 -0.40
C PHE A 15 -6.81 -12.66 -0.96
N SER A 16 -5.71 -12.54 -0.23
CA SER A 16 -4.48 -11.97 -0.74
C SER A 16 -3.94 -12.88 -1.84
N CYS A 17 -3.53 -12.30 -2.97
CA CYS A 17 -2.79 -13.04 -3.98
C CYS A 17 -1.52 -13.63 -3.33
N SER A 18 -1.25 -14.92 -3.59
CA SER A 18 0.08 -15.50 -3.36
C SER A 18 1.09 -14.61 -4.07
N LEU A 19 2.02 -14.04 -3.30
CA LEU A 19 3.13 -13.32 -3.89
C LEU A 19 3.95 -14.34 -4.70
N PRO A 20 4.56 -13.94 -5.83
CA PRO A 20 5.61 -14.76 -6.41
C PRO A 20 6.65 -15.09 -5.34
N GLU A 21 7.26 -16.27 -5.38
CA GLU A 21 8.18 -16.78 -4.34
C GLU A 21 9.27 -15.75 -3.96
N GLU A 22 9.77 -14.99 -4.95
CA GLU A 22 10.74 -13.90 -4.76
C GLU A 22 10.27 -12.72 -3.90
N TYR A 23 8.97 -12.64 -3.62
CA TYR A 23 8.29 -11.61 -2.83
C TYR A 23 7.57 -12.21 -1.62
N GLU A 24 7.58 -13.54 -1.44
CA GLU A 24 7.06 -14.17 -0.23
C GLU A 24 7.87 -13.72 1.00
N GLY A 25 7.16 -13.33 2.06
CA GLY A 25 7.77 -12.79 3.29
C GLY A 25 8.16 -11.31 3.23
N PHE A 26 8.01 -10.64 2.08
CA PHE A 26 8.34 -9.23 1.94
C PHE A 26 7.11 -8.34 2.07
N GLY A 27 7.16 -7.46 3.07
CA GLY A 27 6.25 -6.34 3.23
C GLY A 27 5.00 -6.62 4.06
N SER A 28 4.55 -5.60 4.78
CA SER A 28 3.29 -5.61 5.48
C SER A 28 2.16 -5.45 4.45
N GLY A 29 1.53 -6.55 4.05
CA GLY A 29 0.31 -6.54 3.23
C GLY A 29 -0.91 -5.97 3.96
N VAL A 30 -0.70 -5.44 5.17
CA VAL A 30 -1.70 -4.95 6.11
C VAL A 30 -1.25 -3.58 6.63
N ALA A 31 -2.15 -2.60 6.67
CA ALA A 31 -1.95 -1.35 7.37
C ALA A 31 -3.14 -1.06 8.29
N PHE A 32 -2.90 -0.35 9.38
CA PHE A 32 -3.91 -0.07 10.39
C PHE A 32 -4.12 1.44 10.56
N ASP A 33 -5.38 1.87 10.49
CA ASP A 33 -5.82 3.22 10.85
C ASP A 33 -6.19 3.25 12.33
N HIS A 34 -5.33 3.87 13.12
CA HIS A 34 -5.51 4.01 14.57
C HIS A 34 -6.69 4.91 14.95
N SER A 35 -7.12 5.83 14.08
CA SER A 35 -8.20 6.77 14.38
C SER A 35 -9.59 6.13 14.27
N SER A 36 -9.75 5.24 13.29
CA SER A 36 -11.05 4.71 12.85
C SER A 36 -11.17 3.19 13.04
N ALA A 37 -10.15 2.56 13.63
CA ALA A 37 -10.00 1.10 13.75
C ALA A 37 -10.25 0.36 12.42
N LEU A 38 -9.64 0.88 11.35
CA LEU A 38 -9.73 0.30 10.02
C LEU A 38 -8.47 -0.46 9.68
N VAL A 39 -8.63 -1.52 8.90
CA VAL A 39 -7.51 -2.25 8.33
C VAL A 39 -7.56 -2.10 6.82
N ALA A 40 -6.44 -1.69 6.22
CA ALA A 40 -6.21 -1.78 4.80
C ALA A 40 -5.43 -3.06 4.49
N LEU A 41 -5.97 -3.87 3.59
CA LEU A 41 -5.49 -5.19 3.27
C LEU A 41 -5.26 -5.26 1.77
N ARG A 42 -4.06 -5.66 1.36
CA ARG A 42 -3.82 -6.01 -0.03
C ARG A 42 -4.64 -7.24 -0.42
N THR A 43 -5.38 -7.16 -1.52
CA THR A 43 -6.20 -8.23 -2.07
C THR A 43 -5.76 -8.61 -3.50
N TYR A 44 -6.40 -9.62 -4.08
CA TYR A 44 -6.19 -10.03 -5.48
C TYR A 44 -6.43 -8.88 -6.49
N ASN A 45 -5.92 -9.01 -7.71
CA ASN A 45 -6.06 -8.02 -8.80
C ASN A 45 -5.52 -6.62 -8.48
N TYR A 46 -4.42 -6.50 -7.73
CA TYR A 46 -3.77 -5.20 -7.48
C TYR A 46 -4.67 -4.22 -6.71
N ARG A 47 -5.44 -4.74 -5.76
CA ARG A 47 -6.40 -3.97 -4.97
C ARG A 47 -6.01 -3.88 -3.50
N VAL A 48 -6.53 -2.85 -2.84
CA VAL A 48 -6.48 -2.69 -1.39
C VAL A 48 -7.90 -2.60 -0.86
N GLN A 49 -8.31 -3.55 -0.03
CA GLN A 49 -9.59 -3.58 0.66
C GLN A 49 -9.47 -2.88 2.00
N PHE A 50 -10.43 -2.01 2.31
CA PHE A 50 -10.60 -1.41 3.62
C PHE A 50 -11.68 -2.15 4.41
N TYR A 51 -11.39 -2.49 5.66
CA TYR A 51 -12.27 -3.28 6.52
C TYR A 51 -12.46 -2.59 7.89
N SER A 52 -13.70 -2.50 8.36
CA SER A 52 -14.05 -2.01 9.69
C SER A 52 -13.91 -3.12 10.72
N LEU A 53 -13.05 -2.95 11.73
CA LEU A 53 -12.97 -3.91 12.83
C LEU A 53 -14.16 -3.82 13.79
N PHE A 54 -14.78 -2.64 13.90
CA PHE A 54 -15.96 -2.43 14.75
C PHE A 54 -17.21 -3.04 14.15
N ASP A 55 -17.46 -2.75 12.87
CA ASP A 55 -18.70 -3.14 12.20
C ASP A 55 -18.59 -4.49 11.47
N ASP A 56 -17.40 -5.09 11.47
CA ASP A 56 -17.12 -6.40 10.90
C ASP A 56 -17.56 -6.53 9.43
N HIS A 57 -17.26 -5.53 8.61
CA HIS A 57 -17.53 -5.56 7.18
C HIS A 57 -16.50 -4.74 6.37
N GLY A 58 -16.40 -5.07 5.08
CA GLY A 58 -15.59 -4.31 4.12
C GLY A 58 -16.26 -2.98 3.76
N ILE A 59 -15.52 -1.89 3.88
CA ILE A 59 -15.99 -0.52 3.59
C ILE A 59 -15.83 -0.18 2.11
N SER A 60 -14.63 -0.36 1.59
CA SER A 60 -14.26 0.08 0.24
C SER A 60 -13.12 -0.76 -0.33
N GLU A 61 -12.88 -0.61 -1.62
CA GLU A 61 -11.74 -1.23 -2.31
C GLU A 61 -11.15 -0.23 -3.30
N VAL A 62 -9.83 -0.13 -3.31
CA VAL A 62 -9.06 0.77 -4.17
C VAL A 62 -8.26 -0.06 -5.16
N GLN A 63 -8.42 0.23 -6.45
CA GLN A 63 -7.61 -0.35 -7.52
C GLN A 63 -6.28 0.41 -7.61
N VAL A 64 -5.17 -0.23 -7.25
CA VAL A 64 -3.83 0.40 -7.21
C VAL A 64 -3.23 0.54 -8.61
N PHE A 65 -3.49 -0.46 -9.45
CA PHE A 65 -2.99 -0.55 -10.81
C PHE A 65 -4.15 -0.76 -11.78
N GLU A 66 -4.38 0.19 -12.70
CA GLU A 66 -5.35 0.03 -13.78
C GLU A 66 -4.71 -0.75 -14.93
N ARG A 67 -5.22 -1.94 -15.22
CA ARG A 67 -4.84 -2.70 -16.41
C ARG A 67 -5.88 -2.47 -17.50
N ASN A 68 -5.46 -1.92 -18.63
CA ASN A 68 -6.20 -2.09 -19.87
C ASN A 68 -5.95 -3.51 -20.36
N HIS A 69 -7.01 -4.31 -20.52
CA HIS A 69 -6.87 -5.67 -21.03
C HIS A 69 -6.35 -5.62 -22.47
N GLN A 70 -5.06 -5.89 -22.66
CA GLN A 70 -4.45 -6.09 -23.97
C GLN A 70 -4.12 -7.58 -24.12
N PRO A 71 -4.62 -8.25 -25.17
CA PRO A 71 -4.27 -9.64 -25.44
C PRO A 71 -2.75 -9.78 -25.64
N GLY A 72 -2.11 -10.65 -24.85
CA GLY A 72 -0.67 -10.95 -24.98
C GLY A 72 0.29 -10.17 -24.08
N ASP A 73 -0.21 -9.28 -23.21
CA ASP A 73 0.61 -8.51 -22.27
C ASP A 73 0.55 -9.13 -20.86
N ASP A 74 1.38 -10.13 -20.55
CA ASP A 74 1.37 -10.86 -19.26
C ASP A 74 2.12 -10.14 -18.13
N VAL A 75 1.91 -8.82 -18.04
CA VAL A 75 2.54 -8.00 -17.00
C VAL A 75 2.05 -8.41 -15.62
N THR A 76 2.97 -9.00 -14.86
CA THR A 76 2.77 -9.30 -13.45
C THR A 76 3.12 -8.08 -12.62
N VAL A 77 2.12 -7.43 -12.05
CA VAL A 77 2.29 -6.35 -11.07
C VAL A 77 2.03 -6.91 -9.67
N VAL A 78 2.78 -6.45 -8.69
CA VAL A 78 2.61 -6.88 -7.31
C VAL A 78 2.58 -5.68 -6.41
N VAL A 79 1.49 -5.52 -5.66
CA VAL A 79 1.48 -4.58 -4.52
C VAL A 79 2.24 -5.27 -3.39
N THR A 80 3.33 -4.68 -2.93
CA THR A 80 4.22 -5.28 -1.91
C THR A 80 4.04 -4.64 -0.54
N LEU A 81 3.65 -3.37 -0.50
CA LEU A 81 3.45 -2.63 0.75
C LEU A 81 2.20 -1.77 0.67
N VAL A 82 1.51 -1.67 1.81
CA VAL A 82 0.48 -0.68 2.07
C VAL A 82 0.82 -0.01 3.40
N ALA A 83 0.72 1.32 3.47
CA ALA A 83 0.83 2.06 4.72
C ALA A 83 -0.24 3.14 4.78
N LEU A 84 -0.69 3.46 5.99
CA LEU A 84 -1.66 4.50 6.27
C LEU A 84 -1.05 5.56 7.18
N SER A 85 -1.47 6.79 6.98
CA SER A 85 -1.23 7.89 7.93
C SER A 85 -2.05 7.69 9.21
N GLN A 86 -1.59 8.31 10.30
CA GLN A 86 -2.20 8.15 11.63
C GLN A 86 -3.68 8.56 11.70
N ASP A 87 -4.06 9.57 10.91
CA ASP A 87 -5.44 10.06 10.78
C ASP A 87 -6.22 9.37 9.64
N GLY A 88 -5.57 8.44 8.94
CA GLY A 88 -6.13 7.73 7.79
C GLY A 88 -6.55 8.64 6.63
N SER A 89 -5.98 9.85 6.54
CA SER A 89 -6.23 10.81 5.44
C SER A 89 -5.42 10.47 4.19
N MET A 90 -4.27 9.83 4.37
CA MET A 90 -3.36 9.39 3.33
C MET A 90 -3.08 7.89 3.41
N MET A 91 -2.87 7.30 2.24
CA MET A 91 -2.36 5.95 2.03
C MET A 91 -1.13 6.01 1.12
N SER A 92 -0.18 5.12 1.33
CA SER A 92 0.86 4.81 0.34
C SER A 92 0.82 3.35 -0.05
N THR A 93 1.10 3.06 -1.32
CA THR A 93 1.24 1.70 -1.83
C THR A 93 2.55 1.58 -2.59
N VAL A 94 3.24 0.45 -2.45
CA VAL A 94 4.38 0.10 -3.31
C VAL A 94 3.95 -0.98 -4.28
N GLU A 95 4.12 -0.69 -5.57
CA GLU A 95 3.90 -1.66 -6.64
C GLU A 95 5.24 -2.02 -7.29
N VAL A 96 5.35 -3.29 -7.67
CA VAL A 96 6.50 -3.82 -8.40
C VAL A 96 5.97 -4.48 -9.66
N ARG A 97 6.34 -3.94 -10.81
CA ARG A 97 6.22 -4.62 -12.10
C ARG A 97 7.39 -5.59 -12.20
N LEU A 98 7.10 -6.88 -12.36
CA LEU A 98 8.14 -7.87 -12.57
C LEU A 98 8.75 -7.68 -13.95
N ALA A 99 10.07 -7.82 -14.02
CA ALA A 99 10.79 -7.84 -15.28
C ALA A 99 10.51 -9.17 -15.99
N GLU A 100 10.17 -9.12 -17.27
CA GLU A 100 10.16 -10.30 -18.13
C GLU A 100 11.56 -10.43 -18.75
N GLU A 101 12.22 -11.57 -18.53
CA GLU A 101 13.58 -11.83 -19.04
C GLU A 101 14.61 -10.75 -18.64
N GLY A 102 14.40 -10.07 -17.50
CA GLY A 102 15.27 -9.00 -17.00
C GLY A 102 15.01 -7.62 -17.61
N ILE A 103 13.96 -7.46 -18.42
CA ILE A 103 13.58 -6.19 -19.05
C ILE A 103 12.25 -5.69 -18.47
N GLY A 104 12.14 -4.38 -18.23
CA GLY A 104 10.87 -3.73 -17.91
C GLY A 104 10.40 -3.85 -16.46
N GLY A 105 11.26 -4.32 -15.54
CA GLY A 105 11.00 -4.27 -14.12
C GLY A 105 10.91 -2.83 -13.61
N LEU A 106 9.98 -2.54 -12.71
CA LEU A 106 9.76 -1.19 -12.21
C LEU A 106 9.22 -1.22 -10.79
N VAL A 107 9.77 -0.39 -9.90
CA VAL A 107 9.20 -0.14 -8.57
C VAL A 107 8.56 1.24 -8.56
N CYS A 108 7.28 1.33 -8.18
CA CYS A 108 6.62 2.61 -7.98
C CYS A 108 6.15 2.75 -6.53
N LEU A 109 6.37 3.94 -5.96
CA LEU A 109 5.74 4.37 -4.72
C LEU A 109 4.61 5.33 -5.07
N LYS A 110 3.38 4.96 -4.72
CA LYS A 110 2.18 5.76 -4.97
C LYS A 110 1.64 6.30 -3.66
N PHE A 111 1.21 7.56 -3.68
CA PHE A 111 0.49 8.21 -2.60
C PHE A 111 -0.94 8.50 -3.01
N TRP A 112 -1.85 8.33 -2.06
CA TRP A 112 -3.28 8.46 -2.26
C TRP A 112 -3.87 9.32 -1.15
N ALA A 113 -4.77 10.22 -1.52
CA ALA A 113 -5.49 11.07 -0.60
C ALA A 113 -6.94 10.60 -0.45
N SER A 114 -7.46 10.59 0.78
CA SER A 114 -8.85 10.25 1.06
C SER A 114 -9.78 11.42 0.71
N GLU A 115 -10.77 11.20 -0.15
CA GLU A 115 -11.72 12.24 -0.61
C GLU A 115 -12.89 12.49 0.36
N SER A 116 -13.20 11.55 1.27
CA SER A 116 -14.38 11.65 2.14
C SER A 116 -14.29 10.73 3.36
N GLN A 117 -15.31 10.77 4.23
CA GLN A 117 -15.46 9.84 5.36
C GLN A 117 -15.58 8.37 4.92
N ASN A 118 -15.98 8.10 3.67
CA ASN A 118 -16.15 6.74 3.15
C ASN A 118 -14.84 6.05 2.72
N LYS A 119 -13.68 6.64 3.07
CA LYS A 119 -12.34 6.07 2.80
C LYS A 119 -12.18 5.65 1.33
N LYS A 120 -12.61 6.56 0.45
CA LYS A 120 -12.31 6.52 -0.98
C LYS A 120 -11.00 7.25 -1.18
N PHE A 121 -10.04 6.58 -1.79
CA PHE A 121 -8.72 7.14 -2.04
C PHE A 121 -8.54 7.44 -3.52
N THR A 122 -8.00 8.62 -3.80
CA THR A 122 -7.64 9.07 -5.13
C THR A 122 -6.14 9.22 -5.21
N LEU A 123 -5.55 8.79 -6.33
CA LEU A 123 -4.12 8.85 -6.56
C LEU A 123 -3.67 10.31 -6.62
N SER A 124 -2.74 10.70 -5.75
CA SER A 124 -2.20 12.06 -5.70
C SER A 124 -0.81 12.14 -6.31
N THR A 125 0.04 11.14 -6.11
CA THR A 125 1.44 11.18 -6.54
C THR A 125 1.96 9.80 -6.88
N ILE A 126 2.78 9.71 -7.94
CA ILE A 126 3.54 8.53 -8.30
C ILE A 126 5.02 8.90 -8.31
N ILE A 127 5.84 8.11 -7.61
CA ILE A 127 7.30 8.21 -7.66
C ILE A 127 7.81 6.92 -8.30
N TYR A 128 8.37 7.04 -9.50
CA TYR A 128 9.01 5.94 -10.22
C TYR A 128 10.44 5.75 -9.70
N GLU A 129 10.83 4.49 -9.53
CA GLU A 129 12.18 4.08 -9.11
C GLU A 129 12.69 4.88 -7.90
N PRO A 130 11.91 4.96 -6.80
CA PRO A 130 12.22 5.83 -5.67
C PRO A 130 13.60 5.53 -5.09
N HIS A 131 14.10 4.30 -5.20
CA HIS A 131 15.43 3.90 -4.74
C HIS A 131 16.28 3.29 -5.88
N ARG A 132 16.14 3.82 -7.11
CA ARG A 132 16.78 3.27 -8.32
C ARG A 132 16.39 1.79 -8.49
N ASP A 133 17.37 0.90 -8.53
CA ASP A 133 17.20 -0.54 -8.74
C ASP A 133 16.84 -1.31 -7.45
N ALA A 134 16.75 -0.62 -6.30
CA ALA A 134 16.46 -1.25 -5.02
C ALA A 134 14.97 -1.30 -4.70
N ARG A 135 14.53 -2.44 -4.16
CA ARG A 135 13.16 -2.63 -3.62
C ARG A 135 12.97 -1.80 -2.35
N ILE A 136 11.75 -1.30 -2.15
CA ILE A 136 11.34 -0.64 -0.90
C ILE A 136 11.13 -1.71 0.17
N SER A 137 11.73 -1.50 1.34
CA SER A 137 11.60 -2.38 2.51
C SER A 137 10.50 -1.93 3.46
N ALA A 138 10.28 -0.62 3.60
CA ALA A 138 9.20 -0.06 4.43
C ALA A 138 8.79 1.34 3.96
N VAL A 139 7.57 1.72 4.31
CA VAL A 139 7.07 3.10 4.22
C VAL A 139 6.37 3.44 5.53
N ALA A 140 6.67 4.61 6.08
CA ALA A 140 6.05 5.10 7.31
C ALA A 140 5.63 6.56 7.15
N PHE A 141 4.45 6.91 7.67
CA PHE A 141 4.01 8.28 7.78
C PHE A 141 4.42 8.86 9.13
N HIS A 142 4.86 10.12 9.14
CA HIS A 142 5.02 10.85 10.39
C HIS A 142 3.64 11.03 11.04
N PRO A 143 3.49 10.82 12.36
CA PRO A 143 2.17 10.77 13.00
C PRO A 143 1.40 12.10 12.96
N THR A 144 2.09 13.24 12.84
CA THR A 144 1.48 14.58 12.94
C THR A 144 1.97 15.60 11.92
N ARG A 145 2.85 15.21 10.99
CA ARG A 145 3.45 16.12 10.00
C ARG A 145 3.19 15.54 8.62
N PRO A 146 3.08 16.37 7.57
CA PRO A 146 2.88 15.91 6.20
C PRO A 146 4.21 15.38 5.65
N VAL A 147 4.83 14.42 6.32
CA VAL A 147 6.10 13.81 5.92
C VAL A 147 5.92 12.30 5.96
N SER A 148 6.41 11.61 4.94
CA SER A 148 6.59 10.17 4.94
C SER A 148 8.05 9.82 4.73
N VAL A 149 8.43 8.60 5.11
CA VAL A 149 9.76 8.05 4.86
C VAL A 149 9.61 6.71 4.16
N SER A 150 10.37 6.49 3.10
CA SER A 150 10.58 5.17 2.49
C SER A 150 12.00 4.71 2.74
N SER A 151 12.19 3.43 3.07
CA SER A 151 13.52 2.79 3.16
C SER A 151 13.66 1.70 2.11
N SER A 152 14.89 1.38 1.71
CA SER A 152 15.17 0.36 0.71
C SER A 152 16.06 -0.76 1.24
N TYR A 153 16.08 -1.88 0.52
CA TYR A 153 17.09 -2.92 0.69
C TYR A 153 18.46 -2.53 0.10
N GLY A 154 18.55 -1.40 -0.61
CA GLY A 154 19.80 -0.82 -1.12
C GLY A 154 20.58 -0.01 -0.08
N GLY A 155 20.05 0.12 1.15
CA GLY A 155 20.74 0.78 2.26
C GLY A 155 20.52 2.31 2.32
N ASP A 156 19.49 2.82 1.65
CA ASP A 156 19.11 4.23 1.70
C ASP A 156 17.66 4.44 2.18
N PHE A 157 17.35 5.67 2.56
CA PHE A 157 15.99 6.10 2.86
C PHE A 157 15.73 7.48 2.25
N LYS A 158 14.45 7.79 2.01
CA LYS A 158 14.00 9.08 1.46
C LYS A 158 12.88 9.64 2.30
N ALA A 159 12.99 10.91 2.66
CA ALA A 159 11.90 11.67 3.25
C ALA A 159 11.12 12.38 2.14
N ILE A 160 9.81 12.25 2.16
CA ILE A 160 8.89 12.81 1.17
C ILE A 160 7.93 13.76 1.88
N LEU A 161 7.81 14.99 1.39
CA LEU A 161 6.83 15.95 1.86
C LEU A 161 5.50 15.70 1.14
N ASN A 162 4.44 15.51 1.92
CA ASN A 162 3.11 15.12 1.47
C ASN A 162 2.11 16.30 1.48
N ASP A 163 2.59 17.53 1.28
CA ASP A 163 1.74 18.73 1.35
C ASP A 163 0.98 18.93 0.03
N LEU A 164 -0.34 18.77 0.07
CA LEU A 164 -1.24 18.97 -1.07
C LEU A 164 -1.47 20.45 -1.40
N ASN A 165 -0.95 21.40 -0.59
CA ASN A 165 -1.10 22.85 -0.82
C ASN A 165 0.08 23.48 -1.59
N ILE A 166 0.99 22.69 -2.14
CA ILE A 166 2.07 23.23 -2.99
C ILE A 166 1.50 23.42 -4.40
N SER A 167 0.82 24.54 -4.63
CA SER A 167 0.60 25.08 -5.96
C SER A 167 1.94 25.63 -6.48
N CYS A 168 2.55 24.96 -7.46
CA CYS A 168 3.64 25.51 -8.27
C CYS A 168 3.10 26.51 -9.28
#